data_AF-A0A7D6VBT7-F1
#
_entry.id   AF-A0A7D6VBT7-F1
#
_cell.length_a   1.000
_cell.length_b   1.000
_cell.length_c   1.000
_cell.angle_alpha   90.00
_cell.angle_beta   90.00
_cell.angle_gamma   90.00
#
_symmetry.space_group_name_H-M   'P 1'
#
loop_
_entity.id
_entity.type
_entity.pdbx_description
1 polymer ?
#
loop_
_entity_poly.entity_id
_entity_poly.type
_entity_poly.pdbx_seq_one_letter_code
_entity_poly.pdbx_strand_id
1 'polypeptide(L)'
;MTPEEAEALHAAARTYAGNGTILEIATPTGNSITSLTAAAQETGATVITRGHDSGSEGWRTPLRMLVITATPSEQAARSAYDNWVHWLAGGGLLAIHDNSPEGTTLYRRALATGKFTELPAPGTLRLLQRTAACN
;
A
#
# COMPACT_ATOMS: atom_id res chain seq x y z
N MET A 1 2.31 13.90 -0.67
CA MET A 1 3.12 13.20 0.33
C MET A 1 4.17 14.14 0.88
N THR A 2 4.10 14.45 2.17
CA THR A 2 5.11 15.26 2.88
C THR A 2 6.42 14.46 3.07
N PRO A 3 7.55 15.10 3.42
CA PRO A 3 8.79 14.39 3.71
C PRO A 3 8.66 13.35 4.83
N GLU A 4 7.95 13.69 5.91
CA GLU A 4 7.70 12.77 7.03
C GLU A 4 6.87 11.55 6.60
N GLU A 5 5.85 11.74 5.76
CA GLU A 5 5.08 10.65 5.17
C GLU A 5 5.94 9.78 4.24
N ALA A 6 6.81 10.39 3.46
CA ALA A 6 7.71 9.69 2.55
C ALA A 6 8.75 8.85 3.32
N GLU A 7 9.28 9.38 4.42
CA GLU A 7 10.19 8.67 5.33
C GLU A 7 9.47 7.51 6.04
N ALA A 8 8.26 7.75 6.55
CA ALA A 8 7.45 6.69 7.16
C ALA A 8 7.11 5.58 6.17
N LEU A 9 6.77 5.92 4.92
CA LEU A 9 6.52 4.94 3.85
C LEU A 9 7.79 4.12 3.54
N HIS A 10 8.94 4.77 3.44
CA HIS A 10 10.23 4.11 3.22
C HIS A 10 10.57 3.13 4.36
N ALA A 11 10.49 3.60 5.62
CA ALA A 11 10.74 2.77 6.79
C ALA A 11 9.81 1.57 6.84
N ALA A 12 8.52 1.77 6.58
CA ALA A 12 7.53 0.70 6.53
C ALA A 12 7.81 -0.30 5.40
N ALA A 13 8.17 0.17 4.21
CA ALA A 13 8.57 -0.71 3.11
C ALA A 13 9.76 -1.58 3.49
N ARG A 14 10.80 -1.00 4.10
CA ARG A 14 11.96 -1.76 4.57
C ARG A 14 11.61 -2.83 5.59
N THR A 15 10.75 -2.51 6.56
CA THR A 15 10.38 -3.44 7.64
C THR A 15 9.45 -4.55 7.17
N TYR A 16 8.43 -4.23 6.38
CA TYR A 16 7.32 -5.17 6.11
C TYR A 16 7.40 -5.84 4.73
N ALA A 17 8.05 -5.20 3.76
CA ALA A 17 8.19 -5.78 2.42
C ALA A 17 9.30 -6.86 2.36
N GLY A 18 10.37 -6.69 3.13
CA GLY A 18 11.56 -7.54 3.01
C GLY A 18 12.09 -7.54 1.57
N ASN A 19 12.54 -8.69 1.07
CA ASN A 19 12.91 -8.87 -0.34
C ASN A 19 11.71 -9.24 -1.26
N GLY A 20 10.47 -9.04 -0.80
CA GLY A 20 9.27 -9.44 -1.54
C GLY A 20 8.79 -8.40 -2.55
N THR A 21 7.56 -8.60 -3.04
CA THR A 21 6.95 -7.71 -4.03
C THR A 21 6.17 -6.57 -3.37
N ILE A 22 6.50 -5.34 -3.77
CA ILE A 22 5.79 -4.10 -3.47
C ILE A 22 5.01 -3.72 -4.72
N LEU A 23 3.70 -3.57 -4.60
CA LEU A 23 2.85 -3.04 -5.67
C LEU A 23 2.36 -1.65 -5.30
N GLU A 24 2.60 -0.69 -6.18
CA GLU A 24 2.04 0.65 -6.11
C GLU A 24 0.93 0.80 -7.15
N ILE A 25 -0.26 1.19 -6.69
CA ILE A 25 -1.36 1.66 -7.53
C ILE A 25 -1.38 3.19 -7.44
N ALA A 26 -0.91 3.83 -8.51
CA ALA A 26 -0.73 5.27 -8.54
C ALA A 26 -0.84 5.82 -9.97
N THR A 27 -1.09 7.13 -10.05
CA THR A 27 -0.76 7.93 -11.23
C THR A 27 0.76 8.12 -11.30
N PRO A 28 1.39 8.14 -12.49
CA PRO A 28 2.85 8.09 -12.67
C PRO A 28 3.65 9.36 -12.28
N THR A 29 3.22 10.10 -11.25
CA THR A 29 3.93 11.24 -10.70
C THR A 29 3.85 11.18 -9.18
N GLY A 30 4.94 10.89 -8.48
CA GLY A 30 4.88 10.84 -7.02
C GLY A 30 6.22 10.69 -6.31
N ASN A 31 6.29 11.20 -5.08
CA ASN A 31 7.42 10.99 -4.16
C ASN A 31 7.41 9.56 -3.56
N SER A 32 6.26 8.88 -3.61
CA SER A 32 6.09 7.52 -3.09
C SER A 32 7.00 6.53 -3.80
N ILE A 33 7.05 6.53 -5.14
CA ILE A 33 7.89 5.62 -5.90
C ILE A 33 9.38 5.79 -5.57
N THR A 34 9.84 7.01 -5.28
CA THR A 34 11.22 7.27 -4.84
C THR A 34 11.50 6.59 -3.50
N SER A 35 10.65 6.79 -2.49
CA SER A 35 10.78 6.14 -1.18
C SER A 35 10.75 4.61 -1.28
N LEU A 36 9.84 4.06 -2.09
CA LEU A 36 9.70 2.61 -2.30
C LEU A 36 10.92 2.03 -3.02
N THR A 37 11.43 2.72 -4.04
CA THR A 37 12.62 2.28 -4.77
C THR A 37 13.86 2.31 -3.88
N ALA A 38 14.02 3.34 -3.05
CA ALA A 38 15.11 3.40 -2.07
C ALA A 38 15.03 2.21 -1.09
N ALA A 39 13.84 1.91 -0.54
CA ALA A 39 13.66 0.76 0.34
C ALA A 39 13.97 -0.56 -0.37
N ALA A 40 13.58 -0.70 -1.63
CA ALA A 40 13.83 -1.88 -2.44
C ALA A 40 15.32 -2.09 -2.74
N GLN A 41 16.07 -1.03 -3.00
CA GLN A 41 17.52 -1.09 -3.17
C GLN A 41 18.24 -1.64 -1.93
N GLU A 42 17.73 -1.32 -0.74
CA GLU A 42 18.33 -1.76 0.53
C GLU A 42 17.94 -3.20 0.91
N THR A 43 16.78 -3.68 0.47
CA THR A 43 16.19 -4.95 0.91
C THR A 43 16.19 -6.04 -0.16
N GLY A 44 16.42 -5.68 -1.42
CA GLY A 44 16.24 -6.56 -2.57
C GLY A 44 14.77 -6.76 -2.96
N ALA A 45 13.85 -5.91 -2.49
CA ALA A 45 12.45 -5.96 -2.90
C ALA A 45 12.27 -5.67 -4.39
N THR A 46 11.16 -6.12 -4.95
CA THR A 46 10.75 -5.74 -6.31
C THR A 46 9.59 -4.75 -6.24
N VAL A 47 9.75 -3.56 -6.81
CA VAL A 47 8.69 -2.56 -6.91
C VAL A 47 8.03 -2.63 -8.28
N ILE A 48 6.71 -2.72 -8.29
CA ILE A 48 5.89 -2.70 -9.51
C ILE A 48 4.89 -1.56 -9.37
N THR A 49 4.82 -0.68 -10.36
CA THR A 49 3.82 0.40 -10.41
C THR A 49 2.77 0.11 -11.48
N ARG A 50 1.50 0.32 -11.14
CA ARG A 50 0.34 0.16 -12.02
C ARG A 50 -0.58 1.37 -11.89
N GLY A 51 -1.31 1.70 -12.95
CA GLY A 51 -2.33 2.75 -12.92
C GLY A 51 -3.59 2.31 -12.16
N HIS A 52 -4.39 3.28 -11.72
CA HIS A 52 -5.62 3.07 -10.94
C HIS A 52 -6.65 2.12 -11.59
N ASP A 53 -6.70 2.10 -12.92
CA ASP A 53 -7.64 1.24 -13.69
C ASP A 53 -7.09 -0.17 -13.95
N SER A 54 -5.90 -0.50 -13.42
CA SER A 54 -5.26 -1.80 -13.69
C SER A 54 -5.94 -2.92 -12.90
N GLY A 55 -6.46 -3.90 -13.63
CA GLY A 55 -6.92 -5.17 -13.06
C GLY A 55 -5.77 -6.09 -12.63
N SER A 56 -6.08 -7.06 -11.77
CA SER A 56 -5.13 -8.09 -11.32
C SER A 56 -5.14 -9.35 -12.21
N GLU A 57 -5.66 -9.26 -13.43
CA GLU A 57 -5.72 -10.39 -14.36
C GLU A 57 -4.33 -10.92 -14.66
N GLY A 58 -4.16 -12.24 -14.58
CA GLY A 58 -2.87 -12.91 -14.75
C GLY A 58 -1.88 -12.72 -13.59
N TRP A 59 -2.21 -11.94 -12.55
CA TRP A 59 -1.35 -11.79 -11.38
C TRP A 59 -1.34 -13.08 -10.55
N ARG A 60 -0.15 -13.51 -10.11
CA ARG A 60 0.04 -14.75 -9.33
C ARG A 60 1.06 -14.62 -8.19
N THR A 61 1.59 -13.41 -7.97
CA THR A 61 2.68 -13.18 -7.02
C THR A 61 2.12 -12.64 -5.70
N PRO A 62 2.38 -13.26 -4.54
CA PRO A 62 2.01 -12.68 -3.26
C PRO A 62 2.66 -11.33 -3.04
N LEU A 63 1.87 -10.34 -2.63
CA LEU A 63 2.38 -9.01 -2.29
C LEU A 63 2.84 -8.99 -0.83
N ARG A 64 4.00 -8.38 -0.57
CA ARG A 64 4.41 -8.06 0.80
C ARG A 64 4.00 -6.65 1.20
N MET A 65 3.83 -5.77 0.22
CA MET A 65 3.27 -4.44 0.42
C MET A 65 2.39 -4.04 -0.76
N LEU A 66 1.24 -3.43 -0.46
CA LEU A 66 0.34 -2.79 -1.42
C LEU A 66 0.23 -1.31 -1.05
N VAL A 67 0.51 -0.43 -1.99
CA VAL A 67 0.40 1.03 -1.82
C VAL A 67 -0.69 1.53 -2.74
N ILE A 68 -1.71 2.19 -2.19
CA ILE A 68 -2.76 2.86 -2.95
C ILE A 68 -2.64 4.35 -2.65
N THR A 69 -2.25 5.12 -3.66
CA THR A 69 -2.14 6.59 -3.54
C THR A 69 -3.47 7.26 -3.90
N ALA A 70 -3.53 8.59 -3.76
CA ALA A 70 -4.73 9.36 -4.05
C ALA A 70 -5.27 9.04 -5.45
N THR A 71 -6.51 8.55 -5.50
CA THR A 71 -7.19 8.16 -6.73
C THR A 71 -8.02 9.32 -7.27
N PRO A 72 -8.29 9.37 -8.59
CA PRO A 72 -9.12 10.43 -9.17
C PRO A 72 -10.60 10.34 -8.76
N SER A 73 -11.05 9.22 -8.20
CA SER A 73 -12.41 9.02 -7.69
C SER A 73 -12.47 7.93 -6.62
N GLU A 74 -13.57 7.91 -5.86
CA GLU A 74 -13.84 6.83 -4.90
C GLU A 74 -14.00 5.47 -5.59
N GLN A 75 -14.61 5.43 -6.78
CA GLN A 75 -14.74 4.19 -7.54
C GLN A 75 -13.37 3.63 -7.94
N ALA A 76 -12.43 4.49 -8.34
CA ALA A 76 -11.06 4.07 -8.65
C ALA A 76 -10.34 3.52 -7.41
N ALA A 77 -10.47 4.18 -6.24
CA ALA A 77 -9.93 3.65 -4.98
C ALA A 77 -10.51 2.28 -4.65
N ARG A 78 -11.83 2.13 -4.81
CA ARG A 78 -12.54 0.89 -4.54
C ARG A 78 -12.08 -0.25 -5.46
N SER A 79 -12.01 0.01 -6.76
CA SER A 79 -11.55 -0.96 -7.75
C SER A 79 -10.09 -1.38 -7.49
N ALA A 80 -9.20 -0.43 -7.21
CA ALA A 80 -7.81 -0.72 -6.86
C ALA A 80 -7.72 -1.64 -5.63
N TYR A 81 -8.47 -1.33 -4.57
CA TYR A 81 -8.48 -2.18 -3.39
C TYR A 81 -9.06 -3.57 -3.66
N ASP A 82 -10.24 -3.64 -4.28
CA ASP A 82 -10.95 -4.90 -4.52
C ASP A 82 -10.11 -5.84 -5.41
N ASN A 83 -9.42 -5.30 -6.42
CA ASN A 83 -8.54 -6.05 -7.32
C ASN A 83 -7.26 -6.55 -6.64
N TRP A 84 -6.70 -5.81 -5.67
CA TRP A 84 -5.32 -6.06 -5.23
C TRP A 84 -5.18 -6.51 -3.78
N VAL A 85 -6.09 -6.15 -2.87
CA VAL A 85 -5.92 -6.38 -1.43
C VAL A 85 -5.79 -7.86 -1.08
N HIS A 86 -6.49 -8.73 -1.81
CA HIS A 86 -6.52 -10.16 -1.52
C HIS A 86 -5.16 -10.83 -1.78
N TRP A 87 -4.31 -10.26 -2.66
CA TRP A 87 -2.94 -10.71 -2.94
C TRP A 87 -1.93 -10.38 -1.84
N LEU A 88 -2.28 -9.47 -0.90
CA LEU A 88 -1.40 -9.11 0.20
C LEU A 88 -1.18 -10.30 1.14
N ALA A 89 0.04 -10.79 1.30
CA ALA A 89 0.34 -11.91 2.18
C ALA A 89 0.04 -11.58 3.65
N GLY A 90 -0.17 -12.61 4.47
CA GLY A 90 -0.25 -12.45 5.93
C GLY A 90 1.00 -11.76 6.48
N GLY A 91 0.80 -10.80 7.39
CA GLY A 91 1.88 -9.94 7.92
C GLY A 91 2.45 -8.94 6.91
N GLY A 92 1.89 -8.85 5.69
CA GLY A 92 2.19 -7.80 4.73
C GLY A 92 1.49 -6.48 5.08
N LEU A 93 1.80 -5.43 4.35
CA LEU A 93 1.34 -4.06 4.65
C LEU A 93 0.50 -3.46 3.53
N LEU A 94 -0.64 -2.87 3.88
CA LEU A 94 -1.42 -1.99 3.03
C LEU A 94 -1.14 -0.54 3.44
N ALA A 95 -0.54 0.24 2.55
CA ALA A 95 -0.36 1.68 2.71
C ALA A 95 -1.40 2.42 1.87
N ILE A 96 -2.14 3.34 2.49
CA ILE A 96 -3.10 4.21 1.82
C ILE A 96 -2.63 5.64 2.02
N HIS A 97 -2.38 6.35 0.93
CA HIS A 97 -2.10 7.79 0.96
C HIS A 97 -3.25 8.52 0.29
N ASP A 98 -3.94 9.39 1.03
CA ASP A 98 -5.04 10.21 0.53
C ASP A 98 -4.81 11.68 0.89
N ASN A 99 -5.61 12.58 0.33
CA ASN A 99 -5.53 14.02 0.57
C ASN A 99 -6.38 14.48 1.78
N SER A 100 -6.96 13.56 2.56
CA SER A 100 -7.78 13.89 3.73
C SER A 100 -7.24 13.28 5.04
N PRO A 101 -7.16 14.06 6.14
CA PRO A 101 -6.74 13.57 7.45
C PRO A 101 -7.76 12.65 8.13
N GLU A 102 -9.05 12.70 7.74
CA GLU A 102 -10.06 11.77 8.27
C GLU A 102 -9.93 10.34 7.71
N GLY A 103 -9.10 10.17 6.68
CA GLY A 103 -8.90 8.91 5.98
C GLY A 103 -10.03 8.59 5.00
N THR A 104 -9.71 7.76 4.01
CA THR A 104 -10.65 7.34 2.97
C THR A 104 -11.74 6.41 3.50
N THR A 105 -12.83 6.27 2.72
CA THR A 105 -13.77 5.16 2.86
C THR A 105 -13.07 3.81 2.76
N LEU A 106 -11.94 3.74 2.03
CA LEU A 106 -11.10 2.56 1.90
C LEU A 106 -10.41 2.15 3.20
N TYR A 107 -9.79 3.11 3.89
CA TYR A 107 -9.16 2.87 5.18
C TYR A 107 -10.18 2.32 6.19
N ARG A 108 -11.34 2.97 6.30
CA ARG A 108 -12.44 2.50 7.17
C ARG A 108 -12.95 1.13 6.76
N ARG A 109 -13.11 0.88 5.46
CA ARG A 109 -13.53 -0.42 4.92
C ARG A 109 -12.53 -1.52 5.26
N ALA A 110 -11.24 -1.27 5.13
CA ALA A 110 -10.18 -2.24 5.45
C ALA A 110 -10.21 -2.61 6.94
N LEU A 111 -10.29 -1.62 7.84
CA LEU A 111 -10.41 -1.87 9.27
C LEU A 111 -11.67 -2.63 9.66
N ALA A 112 -12.81 -2.30 9.05
CA ALA A 112 -14.09 -2.97 9.31
C ALA A 112 -14.06 -4.48 8.98
N THR A 113 -13.09 -4.96 8.20
CA THR A 113 -12.92 -6.41 7.94
C THR A 113 -12.39 -7.20 9.13
N GLY A 114 -11.78 -6.53 10.12
CA GLY A 114 -11.06 -7.19 11.21
C GLY A 114 -9.77 -7.92 10.79
N LYS A 115 -9.38 -7.83 9.50
CA LYS A 115 -8.17 -8.49 8.94
C LYS A 115 -6.95 -7.58 8.93
N PHE A 116 -7.07 -6.37 9.46
CA PHE A 116 -6.04 -5.35 9.45
C PHE A 116 -5.92 -4.70 10.82
N THR A 117 -4.68 -4.47 11.22
CA THR A 117 -4.33 -3.65 12.39
C THR A 117 -3.65 -2.38 11.89
N GLU A 118 -4.09 -1.23 12.39
CA GLU A 118 -3.46 0.05 12.06
C GLU A 118 -2.11 0.20 12.77
N LEU A 119 -1.13 0.72 12.04
CA LEU A 119 0.16 1.14 12.55
C LEU A 119 0.25 2.67 12.59
N PRO A 120 1.05 3.25 13.51
CA PRO A 120 1.29 4.68 13.54
C PRO A 120 1.87 5.20 12.22
N ALA A 121 1.33 6.31 11.71
CA ALA A 121 1.82 6.98 10.51
C ALA A 121 1.55 8.50 10.60
N PRO A 122 2.44 9.35 10.07
CA PRO A 122 2.25 10.80 10.08
C PRO A 122 1.24 11.26 9.02
N GLY A 123 0.65 12.43 9.26
CA GLY A 123 -0.18 13.13 8.27
C GLY A 123 -1.38 12.32 7.77
N THR A 124 -1.52 12.24 6.46
CA THR A 124 -2.61 11.53 5.77
C THR A 124 -2.21 10.12 5.30
N LEU A 125 -0.98 9.69 5.59
CA LEU A 125 -0.57 8.31 5.36
C LEU A 125 -1.26 7.40 6.39
N ARG A 126 -1.82 6.28 5.91
CA ARG A 126 -2.35 5.21 6.76
C ARG A 126 -1.63 3.92 6.44
N LEU A 127 -1.14 3.26 7.47
CA LEU A 127 -0.42 1.99 7.36
C LEU A 127 -1.23 0.91 8.07
N LEU A 128 -1.62 -0.13 7.34
CA LEU A 128 -2.47 -1.21 7.83
C LEU A 128 -1.75 -2.55 7.65
N GLN A 129 -1.36 -3.19 8.74
CA GLN A 129 -0.76 -4.52 8.68
C GLN A 129 -1.85 -5.57 8.54
N ARG A 130 -1.76 -6.41 7.50
CA ARG A 130 -2.65 -7.56 7.34
C ARG A 130 -2.34 -8.55 8.45
N THR A 131 -3.34 -8.84 9.28
CA THR A 131 -3.21 -9.85 10.32
C THR A 131 -2.81 -11.16 9.66
N ALA A 132 -1.74 -11.80 10.15
CA ALA A 132 -1.44 -13.16 9.73
C ALA A 132 -2.67 -13.99 10.09
N ALA A 133 -3.37 -14.53 9.08
CA ALA A 133 -4.26 -15.63 9.37
C ALA A 133 -3.37 -16.70 10.01
N CYS A 134 -3.66 -17.10 11.25
CA CYS A 134 -3.15 -18.36 11.74
C CYS A 134 -3.58 -19.41 10.69
N ASN A 135 -2.58 -20.10 10.13
CA ASN A 135 -2.72 -21.03 9.01
C ASN A 135 -3.92 -21.97 9.13
#